data_AF-A0A220MBR0-F1
#
_entry.id   AF-A0A220MBR0-F1
#
_cell.length_a   1.000
_cell.length_b   1.000
_cell.length_c   1.000
_cell.angle_alpha   90.00
_cell.angle_beta   90.00
_cell.angle_gamma   90.00
#
_symmetry.space_group_name_H-M   'P 1'
#
loop_
_entity.id
_entity.type
_entity.pdbx_description
1 polymer ?
#
loop_
_entity_poly.entity_id
_entity_poly.type
_entity_poly.pdbx_seq_one_letter_code
_entity_poly.pdbx_strand_id
1 'polypeptide(L)'
;MRDVQNRHRNLPQRTPEMLYNVVRKFYRGAVSHFDLIQEKKQEARAALETGDHDKIRAAVHTLFLEFHFYVTCWLQIELALYRLARQDERLGQVMEKYRPSLEKHVAVRQLLDQTEACVEAQFQPTGDGWSCVQKDAYVFGSIIFTVDEESLQDLHAVYQAIWENVDR
;
A
#
# COMPACT_ATOMS: atom_id res chain seq x y z
N MET A 1 7.69 7.52 -11.83
CA MET A 1 7.50 6.37 -10.90
C MET A 1 7.99 5.13 -11.62
N ARG A 2 8.67 4.17 -10.97
CA ARG A 2 9.18 2.95 -11.65
C ARG A 2 8.03 1.96 -11.87
N ASP A 3 8.04 1.28 -13.02
CA ASP A 3 7.15 0.16 -13.32
C ASP A 3 7.36 -0.99 -12.32
N VAL A 4 6.25 -1.51 -11.77
CA VAL A 4 6.23 -2.59 -10.78
C VAL A 4 6.76 -3.90 -11.35
N GLN A 5 6.55 -4.17 -12.64
CA GLN A 5 6.98 -5.43 -13.27
C GLN A 5 8.50 -5.53 -13.41
N ASN A 6 9.16 -4.38 -13.60
CA ASN A 6 10.62 -4.29 -13.75
C ASN A 6 11.30 -3.67 -12.51
N ARG A 7 10.60 -3.64 -11.36
CA ARG A 7 10.99 -2.86 -10.19
C ARG A 7 12.39 -3.19 -9.64
N HIS A 8 12.85 -4.43 -9.79
CA HIS A 8 14.19 -4.86 -9.33
C HIS A 8 15.31 -4.70 -10.37
N ARG A 9 15.00 -4.31 -11.61
CA ARG A 9 16.00 -4.16 -12.69
C ARG A 9 16.71 -2.81 -12.62
N ASN A 10 18.00 -2.81 -12.96
CA ASN A 10 18.85 -1.60 -13.09
C ASN A 10 18.67 -0.64 -11.91
N LEU A 11 18.71 -1.20 -10.69
CA LEU A 11 18.63 -0.41 -9.47
C LEU A 11 19.98 0.31 -9.28
N PRO A 12 19.98 1.65 -9.07
CA PRO A 12 21.22 2.35 -8.81
C PRO A 12 21.83 1.84 -7.51
N GLN A 13 23.16 1.76 -7.49
CA GLN A 13 23.88 1.43 -6.27
C GLN A 13 23.58 2.47 -5.18
N ARG A 14 23.35 2.00 -3.96
CA ARG A 14 23.13 2.81 -2.77
C ARG A 14 23.80 2.11 -1.59
N THR A 15 24.36 2.89 -0.68
CA THR A 15 24.91 2.36 0.57
C THR A 15 23.79 1.79 1.45
N PRO A 16 24.10 0.84 2.36
CA PRO A 16 23.13 0.37 3.35
C PRO A 16 22.47 1.51 4.13
N GLU A 17 23.25 2.50 4.57
CA GLU A 17 22.76 3.67 5.30
C GLU A 17 21.67 4.44 4.51
N MET A 18 21.90 4.68 3.21
CA MET A 18 20.90 5.31 2.35
C MET A 18 19.63 4.47 2.24
N LEU A 19 19.75 3.14 2.21
CA LEU A 19 18.61 2.23 2.12
C LEU A 19 17.80 2.21 3.42
N TYR A 20 18.46 2.17 4.59
CA TYR A 20 17.78 2.32 5.88
C TYR A 20 17.07 3.67 6.03
N ASN A 21 17.69 4.75 5.54
CA ASN A 21 17.05 6.08 5.52
C ASN A 21 15.81 6.11 4.62
N VAL A 22 15.82 5.40 3.50
CA VAL A 22 14.63 5.21 2.65
C VAL A 22 13.54 4.47 3.41
N VAL A 23 13.86 3.33 4.02
CA VAL A 23 12.86 2.55 4.79
C VAL A 23 12.26 3.41 5.91
N ARG A 24 13.10 4.10 6.70
CA ARG A 24 12.63 4.99 7.79
C ARG A 24 11.72 6.10 7.28
N LYS A 25 12.08 6.74 6.17
CA LYS A 25 11.29 7.83 5.57
C LYS A 25 9.91 7.34 5.16
N PHE A 26 9.84 6.25 4.41
CA PHE A 26 8.56 5.75 3.88
C PHE A 26 7.72 5.03 4.93
N TYR A 27 8.34 4.41 5.94
CA TYR A 27 7.65 3.93 7.12
C TYR A 27 6.92 5.09 7.83
N ARG A 28 7.64 6.17 8.17
CA ARG A 28 7.03 7.35 8.80
C ARG A 28 5.92 7.94 7.95
N GLY A 29 6.15 8.04 6.63
CA GLY A 29 5.14 8.51 5.68
C GLY A 29 3.87 7.66 5.71
N ALA A 30 3.99 6.34 5.64
CA ALA A 30 2.84 5.44 5.69
C ALA A 30 2.09 5.48 7.04
N VAL A 31 2.82 5.56 8.17
CA VAL A 31 2.21 5.71 9.50
C VAL A 31 1.44 7.03 9.60
N SER A 32 2.04 8.15 9.18
CA SER A 32 1.34 9.45 9.23
C SER A 32 0.14 9.53 8.31
N HIS A 33 0.15 8.78 7.20
CA HIS A 33 -0.95 8.78 6.23
C HIS A 33 -2.12 7.89 6.63
N PHE A 34 -1.91 6.99 7.59
CA PHE A 34 -2.93 6.05 8.04
C PHE A 34 -4.18 6.77 8.57
N ASP A 35 -4.00 7.79 9.41
CA ASP A 35 -5.11 8.57 9.99
C ASP A 35 -5.90 9.30 8.91
N LEU A 36 -5.21 9.89 7.92
CA LEU A 36 -5.85 10.53 6.78
C LEU A 36 -6.68 9.54 5.95
N ILE A 37 -6.18 8.32 5.77
CA ILE A 37 -6.96 7.27 5.10
C ILE A 37 -8.20 6.91 5.89
N GLN A 38 -8.12 6.81 7.22
CA GLN A 38 -9.31 6.56 8.05
C GLN A 38 -10.32 7.71 7.92
N GLU A 39 -9.87 8.96 7.88
CA GLU A 39 -10.72 10.13 7.61
C GLU A 39 -11.43 9.99 6.24
N LYS A 40 -10.69 9.67 5.18
CA LYS A 40 -11.26 9.50 3.83
C LYS A 40 -12.21 8.31 3.71
N LYS A 41 -12.01 7.26 4.50
CA LYS A 41 -12.99 6.17 4.62
C LYS A 41 -14.30 6.65 5.24
N GLN A 42 -14.23 7.50 6.26
CA GLN A 42 -15.45 8.08 6.86
C GLN A 42 -16.16 9.03 5.89
N GLU A 43 -15.41 9.83 5.11
CA GLU A 43 -15.99 10.66 4.05
C GLU A 43 -16.70 9.83 2.98
N ALA A 44 -16.11 8.71 2.55
CA ALA A 44 -16.75 7.80 1.59
C ALA A 44 -18.03 7.17 2.17
N ARG A 45 -18.03 6.80 3.46
CA ARG A 45 -19.24 6.30 4.15
C ARG A 45 -20.31 7.37 4.27
N ALA A 46 -19.96 8.59 4.65
CA ALA A 46 -20.89 9.72 4.70
C ALA A 46 -21.46 10.04 3.31
N ALA A 47 -20.64 9.98 2.26
CA ALA A 47 -21.12 10.13 0.88
C ALA A 47 -22.12 9.04 0.51
N LEU A 48 -21.91 7.80 0.97
CA LEU A 48 -22.83 6.68 0.72
C LEU A 48 -24.22 6.92 1.28
N GLU A 49 -24.33 7.55 2.45
CA GLU A 49 -25.62 7.91 3.08
C GLU A 49 -26.43 8.89 2.24
N THR A 50 -25.80 9.66 1.35
CA THR A 50 -26.49 10.60 0.46
C THR A 50 -27.21 9.91 -0.69
N GLY A 51 -26.81 8.68 -1.06
CA GLY A 51 -27.28 7.97 -2.25
C GLY A 51 -26.85 8.61 -3.58
N ASP A 52 -26.09 9.70 -3.56
CA ASP A 52 -25.61 10.42 -4.73
C ASP A 52 -24.37 9.73 -5.29
N HIS A 53 -24.53 9.04 -6.42
CA HIS A 53 -23.46 8.25 -7.03
C HIS A 53 -22.22 9.08 -7.39
N ASP A 54 -22.38 10.35 -7.78
CA ASP A 54 -21.25 11.18 -8.16
C ASP A 54 -20.46 11.64 -6.93
N LYS A 55 -21.14 11.93 -5.81
CA LYS A 55 -20.47 12.20 -4.53
C LYS A 55 -19.73 10.98 -4.00
N ILE A 56 -20.33 9.80 -4.07
CA ILE A 56 -19.68 8.56 -3.63
C ILE A 56 -18.47 8.28 -4.51
N ARG A 57 -18.61 8.41 -5.83
CA ARG A 57 -17.50 8.26 -6.79
C ARG A 57 -16.34 9.19 -6.46
N ALA A 58 -16.62 10.48 -6.22
CA ALA A 58 -15.60 11.46 -5.89
C ALA A 58 -14.90 11.16 -4.55
N ALA A 59 -15.64 10.72 -3.54
CA ALA A 59 -15.07 10.36 -2.24
C ALA A 59 -14.20 9.09 -2.34
N VAL A 60 -14.68 8.04 -3.03
CA VAL A 60 -13.92 6.81 -3.26
C VAL A 60 -12.68 7.07 -4.11
N HIS A 61 -12.79 7.92 -5.14
CA HIS A 61 -11.63 8.34 -5.93
C HIS A 61 -10.56 9.00 -5.05
N THR A 62 -10.97 9.93 -4.18
CA THR A 62 -10.05 10.59 -3.22
C THR A 62 -9.42 9.56 -2.29
N LEU A 63 -10.20 8.66 -1.71
CA LEU A 63 -9.70 7.56 -0.88
C LEU A 63 -8.65 6.69 -1.62
N PHE A 64 -8.87 6.41 -2.90
CA PHE A 64 -7.95 5.60 -3.69
C PHE A 64 -6.63 6.32 -4.01
N LEU A 65 -6.63 7.65 -4.10
CA LEU A 65 -5.40 8.43 -4.16
C LEU A 65 -4.60 8.29 -2.85
N GLU A 66 -5.28 8.29 -1.70
CA GLU A 66 -4.60 8.09 -0.42
C GLU A 66 -4.09 6.64 -0.26
N PHE A 67 -4.84 5.65 -0.74
CA PHE A 67 -4.35 4.28 -0.86
C PHE A 67 -3.11 4.23 -1.74
N HIS A 68 -3.11 4.91 -2.89
CA HIS A 68 -1.97 4.94 -3.84
C HIS A 68 -0.70 5.45 -3.17
N PHE A 69 -0.81 6.52 -2.37
CA PHE A 69 0.32 7.01 -1.58
C PHE A 69 0.80 5.95 -0.58
N TYR A 70 -0.10 5.36 0.20
CA TYR A 70 0.23 4.36 1.21
C TYR A 70 0.95 3.14 0.60
N VAL A 71 0.42 2.57 -0.48
CA VAL A 71 1.04 1.43 -1.15
C VAL A 71 2.32 1.82 -1.91
N THR A 72 2.48 3.09 -2.29
CA THR A 72 3.76 3.61 -2.80
C THR A 72 4.84 3.59 -1.72
N CYS A 73 4.50 3.93 -0.47
CA CYS A 73 5.43 3.79 0.66
C CYS A 73 5.88 2.33 0.84
N TRP A 74 4.94 1.38 0.78
CA TRP A 74 5.25 -0.05 0.79
C TRP A 74 6.19 -0.48 -0.34
N LEU A 75 5.95 -0.03 -1.58
CA LEU A 75 6.85 -0.29 -2.70
C LEU A 75 8.27 0.26 -2.45
N GLN A 76 8.41 1.45 -1.87
CA GLN A 76 9.73 2.01 -1.57
C GLN A 76 10.46 1.25 -0.46
N ILE A 77 9.73 0.75 0.54
CA ILE A 77 10.26 -0.12 1.59
C ILE A 77 10.72 -1.45 0.98
N GLU A 78 9.88 -2.09 0.16
CA GLU A 78 10.19 -3.35 -0.55
C GLU A 78 11.46 -3.21 -1.40
N LEU A 79 11.55 -2.14 -2.21
CA LEU A 79 12.71 -1.89 -3.05
C LEU A 79 14.01 -1.66 -2.27
N ALA A 80 13.91 -1.04 -1.09
CA ALA A 80 15.06 -0.84 -0.22
C ALA A 80 15.46 -2.16 0.45
N LEU A 81 14.48 -2.91 0.94
CA LEU A 81 14.68 -4.22 1.56
C LEU A 81 15.28 -5.23 0.59
N TYR A 82 14.81 -5.29 -0.66
CA TYR A 82 15.40 -6.14 -1.70
C TYR A 82 16.90 -5.86 -1.91
N ARG A 83 17.29 -4.58 -1.91
CA ARG A 83 18.71 -4.20 -2.10
C ARG A 83 19.55 -4.51 -0.86
N LEU A 84 18.97 -4.39 0.33
CA LEU A 84 19.60 -4.77 1.59
C LEU A 84 19.76 -6.30 1.69
N ALA A 85 18.74 -7.07 1.31
CA ALA A 85 18.74 -8.53 1.27
C ALA A 85 19.82 -9.11 0.35
N ARG A 86 20.18 -8.39 -0.72
CA ARG A 86 21.31 -8.76 -1.60
C ARG A 86 22.69 -8.57 -0.96
N GLN A 87 22.76 -7.84 0.15
CA GLN A 87 23.98 -7.52 0.88
C GLN A 87 24.06 -8.24 2.24
N ASP A 88 22.91 -8.65 2.80
CA ASP A 88 22.81 -9.32 4.09
C ASP A 88 21.72 -10.41 4.04
N GLU A 89 22.13 -11.66 4.26
CA GLU A 89 21.25 -12.84 4.21
C GLU A 89 20.11 -12.76 5.24
N ARG A 90 20.33 -12.16 6.40
CA ARG A 90 19.31 -12.03 7.46
C ARG A 90 18.16 -11.12 7.00
N LEU A 91 18.50 -10.05 6.27
CA LEU A 91 17.50 -9.19 5.64
C LEU A 91 16.81 -9.88 4.47
N GLY A 92 17.48 -10.84 3.82
CA GLY A 92 16.85 -11.80 2.92
C GLY A 92 15.76 -12.63 3.60
N GLN A 93 16.03 -13.17 4.80
CA GLN A 93 15.05 -13.91 5.58
C GLN A 93 13.85 -13.04 6.00
N VAL A 94 14.10 -11.77 6.36
CA VAL A 94 13.02 -10.79 6.62
C VAL A 94 12.18 -10.59 5.36
N MET A 95 12.81 -10.39 4.20
CA MET A 95 12.09 -10.23 2.93
C MET A 95 11.22 -11.44 2.61
N GLU A 96 11.73 -12.66 2.78
CA GLU A 96 10.96 -13.88 2.56
C GLU A 96 9.79 -14.02 3.53
N LYS A 97 10.03 -13.79 4.81
CA LYS A 97 9.01 -13.89 5.87
C LYS A 97 7.81 -12.98 5.58
N TYR A 98 8.07 -11.74 5.15
CA TYR A 98 7.03 -10.74 4.89
C TYR A 98 6.65 -10.60 3.41
N ARG A 99 7.13 -11.50 2.55
CA ARG A 99 6.84 -11.49 1.11
C ARG A 99 5.34 -11.40 0.81
N PRO A 100 4.43 -12.15 1.48
CA PRO A 100 2.99 -12.05 1.17
C PRO A 100 2.44 -10.63 1.33
N SER A 101 2.74 -9.95 2.45
CA SER A 101 2.29 -8.58 2.69
C SER A 101 2.95 -7.59 1.72
N LEU A 102 4.25 -7.74 1.45
CA LEU A 102 4.97 -6.89 0.50
C LEU A 102 4.38 -6.99 -0.92
N GLU A 103 4.18 -8.21 -1.43
CA GLU A 103 3.64 -8.44 -2.77
C GLU A 103 2.17 -8.01 -2.89
N LYS A 104 1.34 -8.20 -1.85
CA LYS A 104 -0.05 -7.70 -1.82
C LYS A 104 -0.09 -6.20 -2.06
N HIS A 105 0.69 -5.43 -1.30
CA HIS A 105 0.72 -3.97 -1.42
C HIS A 105 1.34 -3.51 -2.75
N VAL A 106 2.42 -4.16 -3.21
CA VAL A 106 3.05 -3.86 -4.50
C VAL A 106 2.11 -4.15 -5.69
N ALA A 107 1.34 -5.23 -5.63
CA ALA A 107 0.35 -5.56 -6.66
C ALA A 107 -0.79 -4.52 -6.71
N VAL A 108 -1.33 -4.13 -5.55
CA VAL A 108 -2.36 -3.08 -5.46
C VAL A 108 -1.81 -1.73 -5.96
N ARG A 109 -0.55 -1.40 -5.64
CA ARG A 109 0.13 -0.21 -6.18
C ARG A 109 0.14 -0.21 -7.70
N GLN A 110 0.40 -1.34 -8.36
CA GLN A 110 0.38 -1.37 -9.83
C GLN A 110 -0.99 -1.02 -10.40
N LEU A 111 -2.07 -1.52 -9.78
CA LEU A 111 -3.44 -1.31 -10.24
C LEU A 111 -3.89 0.14 -10.02
N LEU A 112 -3.51 0.72 -8.87
CA LEU A 112 -3.88 2.10 -8.52
C LEU A 112 -3.25 3.17 -9.42
N ASP A 113 -2.27 2.85 -10.30
CA ASP A 113 -1.82 3.78 -11.35
C ASP A 113 -2.95 4.13 -12.34
N GLN A 114 -4.00 3.32 -12.39
CA GLN A 114 -5.25 3.60 -13.11
C GLN A 114 -6.38 3.80 -12.09
N THR A 115 -6.25 4.84 -11.25
CA THR A 115 -7.19 5.11 -10.15
C THR A 115 -8.64 5.18 -10.62
N GLU A 116 -8.93 5.90 -11.70
CA GLU A 116 -10.29 6.01 -12.26
C GLU A 116 -10.87 4.64 -12.65
N ALA A 117 -10.09 3.80 -13.34
CA ALA A 117 -10.51 2.46 -13.70
C ALA A 117 -10.77 1.58 -12.46
N CYS A 118 -9.98 1.76 -11.39
CA CYS A 118 -10.21 1.07 -10.13
C CYS A 118 -11.53 1.50 -9.47
N VAL A 119 -11.88 2.79 -9.52
CA VAL A 119 -13.17 3.29 -9.00
C VAL A 119 -14.32 2.68 -9.78
N GLU A 120 -14.26 2.68 -11.12
CA GLU A 120 -15.30 2.08 -11.96
C GLU A 120 -15.42 0.56 -11.74
N ALA A 121 -14.32 -0.13 -11.48
CA ALA A 121 -14.32 -1.55 -11.16
C ALA A 121 -15.07 -1.88 -9.85
N GLN A 122 -15.30 -0.91 -8.96
CA GLN A 122 -16.10 -1.16 -7.75
C GLN A 122 -17.58 -1.40 -8.03
N PHE A 123 -18.08 -0.97 -9.20
CA PHE A 123 -19.49 -1.10 -9.57
C PHE A 123 -19.84 -2.44 -10.24
N GLN A 124 -18.87 -3.07 -10.91
CA GLN A 124 -19.10 -4.23 -11.76
C GLN A 124 -19.40 -5.58 -11.04
N PRO A 125 -18.94 -5.87 -9.81
CA PRO A 125 -19.02 -7.24 -9.27
C PRO A 125 -20.37 -7.69 -8.68
N THR A 126 -21.24 -6.79 -8.19
CA THR A 126 -22.36 -7.23 -7.32
C THR A 126 -23.75 -6.69 -7.62
N GLY A 127 -23.95 -5.70 -8.50
CA GLY A 127 -25.26 -5.06 -8.70
C GLY A 127 -25.75 -4.21 -7.51
N ASP A 128 -25.32 -4.55 -6.29
CA ASP A 128 -25.45 -3.76 -5.07
C ASP A 128 -24.35 -2.70 -5.04
N GLY A 129 -24.62 -1.56 -5.67
CA GLY A 129 -23.70 -0.43 -5.80
C GLY A 129 -22.97 -0.09 -4.49
N TRP A 130 -21.69 0.26 -4.60
CA TRP A 130 -20.86 0.77 -3.51
C TRP A 130 -20.77 -0.07 -2.22
N SER A 131 -21.15 -1.36 -2.25
CA SER A 131 -21.05 -2.25 -1.08
C SER A 131 -19.62 -2.41 -0.54
N CYS A 132 -18.60 -2.14 -1.37
CA CYS A 132 -17.20 -2.08 -0.96
C CYS A 132 -16.94 -1.01 0.12
N VAL A 133 -17.64 0.14 0.07
CA VAL A 133 -17.51 1.22 1.06
C VAL A 133 -18.08 0.79 2.41
N GLN A 134 -19.22 0.07 2.39
CA GLN A 134 -19.86 -0.45 3.61
C GLN A 134 -19.00 -1.52 4.28
N LYS A 135 -18.48 -2.44 3.47
CA LYS A 135 -17.67 -3.58 3.93
C LYS A 135 -16.22 -3.22 4.19
N ASP A 136 -15.80 -2.01 3.84
CA ASP A 136 -14.40 -1.57 3.82
C ASP A 136 -13.50 -2.55 3.06
N ALA A 137 -13.98 -3.02 1.91
CA ALA A 137 -13.38 -4.11 1.14
C ALA A 137 -13.41 -3.76 -0.36
N TYR A 138 -12.32 -3.19 -0.86
CA TYR A 138 -12.23 -2.65 -2.21
C TYR A 138 -11.57 -3.63 -3.17
N VAL A 139 -12.11 -3.73 -4.38
CA VAL A 139 -11.69 -4.69 -5.40
C VAL A 139 -10.61 -4.08 -6.29
N PHE A 140 -9.41 -4.64 -6.29
CA PHE A 140 -8.33 -4.30 -7.21
C PHE A 140 -7.95 -5.54 -8.00
N GLY A 141 -8.52 -5.69 -9.19
CA GLY A 141 -8.36 -6.92 -9.98
C GLY A 141 -8.92 -8.13 -9.22
N SER A 142 -8.08 -9.10 -8.89
CA SER A 142 -8.43 -10.26 -8.06
C SER A 142 -8.19 -10.05 -6.56
N ILE A 143 -7.68 -8.89 -6.15
CA ILE A 143 -7.30 -8.60 -4.76
C ILE A 143 -8.43 -7.82 -4.09
N ILE A 144 -8.84 -8.27 -2.90
CA ILE A 144 -9.61 -7.45 -1.97
C ILE A 144 -8.63 -6.75 -1.03
N PHE A 145 -8.71 -5.42 -0.96
CA PHE A 145 -7.77 -4.60 -0.24
C PHE A 145 -8.46 -3.49 0.54
N THR A 146 -7.88 -3.17 1.69
CA THR A 146 -8.15 -1.95 2.45
C THR A 146 -6.91 -1.62 3.27
N VAL A 147 -6.88 -0.43 3.87
CA VAL A 147 -5.86 -0.03 4.84
C VAL A 147 -6.49 0.12 6.21
N ASP A 148 -6.32 -0.89 7.05
CA ASP A 148 -6.89 -1.04 8.39
C ASP A 148 -5.79 -1.27 9.45
N GLU A 149 -6.19 -1.56 10.68
CA GLU A 149 -5.24 -1.80 11.78
C GLU A 149 -4.29 -2.97 11.49
N GLU A 150 -4.76 -4.04 10.82
CA GLU A 150 -3.92 -5.15 10.40
C GLU A 150 -2.84 -4.67 9.42
N SER A 151 -3.22 -3.84 8.45
CA SER A 151 -2.27 -3.23 7.50
C SER A 151 -1.19 -2.40 8.20
N LEU A 152 -1.56 -1.66 9.26
CA LEU A 152 -0.62 -0.89 10.06
C LEU A 152 0.28 -1.79 10.92
N GLN A 153 -0.26 -2.86 11.51
CA GLN A 153 0.51 -3.84 12.27
C GLN A 153 1.53 -4.57 11.39
N ASP A 154 1.14 -4.96 10.18
CA ASP A 154 2.04 -5.54 9.17
C ASP A 154 3.20 -4.60 8.85
N LEU A 155 2.92 -3.31 8.65
CA LEU A 155 3.94 -2.30 8.40
C LEU A 155 4.91 -2.18 9.58
N HIS A 156 4.40 -2.15 10.81
CA HIS A 156 5.23 -2.13 12.02
C HIS A 156 6.10 -3.39 12.13
N ALA A 157 5.54 -4.56 11.86
CA ALA A 157 6.25 -5.84 11.94
C ALA A 157 7.40 -5.91 10.93
N VAL A 158 7.17 -5.48 9.68
CA VAL A 158 8.23 -5.37 8.67
C VAL A 158 9.32 -4.41 9.13
N TYR A 159 8.94 -3.22 9.57
CA TYR A 159 9.90 -2.19 10.01
C TYR A 159 10.73 -2.68 11.20
N GLN A 160 10.11 -3.26 12.23
CA GLN A 160 10.81 -3.79 13.39
C GLN A 160 11.78 -4.92 13.00
N ALA A 161 11.34 -5.87 12.17
CA ALA A 161 12.18 -6.97 11.72
C ALA A 161 13.42 -6.51 10.95
N ILE A 162 13.32 -5.42 10.17
CA ILE A 162 14.49 -4.83 9.50
C ILE A 162 15.47 -4.28 10.55
N TRP A 163 14.98 -3.62 11.61
CA TRP A 163 15.82 -2.95 12.62
C TRP A 163 16.48 -3.91 13.61
N GLU A 164 15.84 -5.04 13.91
CA GLU A 164 16.44 -6.10 14.74
C GLU A 164 17.75 -6.67 14.15
N ASN A 165 17.99 -6.43 12.86
CA ASN A 165 19.16 -6.91 12.12
C ASN A 165 20.21 -5.82 11.83
N VAL A 166 20.03 -4.59 12.31
CA VAL A 166 20.92 -3.45 11.99
C VAL A 166 22.25 -3.48 12.77
N ASP A 167 22.30 -4.11 13.95
CA ASP A 167 23.46 -4.06 14.87
C ASP A 167 23.95 -5.44 15.36
N ARG A 168 23.60 -6.52 14.65
CA ARG A 168 24.08 -7.88 14.92
C ARG A 168 25.08 -8.32 13.86
#